data_AF-A0AAJ4GGU8-F1
#
_entry.id   AF-A0AAJ4GGU8-F1
#
_cell.length_a   1.000
_cell.length_b   1.000
_cell.length_c   1.000
_cell.angle_alpha   90.00
_cell.angle_beta   90.00
_cell.angle_gamma   90.00
#
_symmetry.space_group_name_H-M   'P 1'
#
loop_
_entity.id
_entity.type
_entity.pdbx_description
1 polymer ?
#
loop_
_entity_poly.entity_id
_entity_poly.type
_entity_poly.pdbx_seq_one_letter_code
_entity_poly.pdbx_strand_id
1 'polypeptide(L)' 'MKAILQQVADDNDIVIEKMEVMPDHIHMLISFPPSKAPASAIKALKGRSAYIFLQNHPEIRCS' A
#
# COMPACT_ATOMS: atom_id res chain seq x y z
N MET A 1 0.47 9.04 -3.75
CA MET A 1 0.78 7.76 -3.05
C MET A 1 -0.09 7.52 -1.81
N LYS A 2 -0.15 8.43 -0.83
CA LYS A 2 -0.92 8.24 0.43
C LYS A 2 -2.38 7.79 0.23
N ALA A 3 -3.12 8.43 -0.69
CA ALA A 3 -4.51 8.07 -0.97
C ALA A 3 -4.69 6.65 -1.52
N ILE A 4 -3.77 6.19 -2.37
CA ILE A 4 -3.80 4.82 -2.93
C ILE A 4 -3.56 3.80 -1.81
N LEU A 5 -2.59 4.06 -0.93
CA LEU A 5 -2.29 3.17 0.20
C LEU A 5 -3.46 3.10 1.18
N GLN A 6 -4.12 4.23 1.46
CA GLN A 6 -5.30 4.25 2.32
C GLN A 6 -6.45 3.42 1.72
N GLN A 7 -6.77 3.63 0.44
CA GLN A 7 -7.80 2.87 -0.25
C GLN A 7 -7.52 1.36 -0.23
N VAL A 8 -6.29 0.96 -0.53
CA VAL A 8 -5.90 -0.46 -0.51
C VAL A 8 -5.97 -1.05 0.90
N ALA A 9 -5.65 -0.26 1.93
CA ALA A 9 -5.75 -0.70 3.31
C ALA A 9 -7.22 -0.93 3.72
N ASP A 10 -8.10 0.02 3.38
CA ASP A 10 -9.53 -0.06 3.65
C ASP A 10 -10.15 -1.29 2.95
N ASP A 11 -9.80 -1.53 1.69
CA ASP A 11 -10.25 -2.71 0.90
C ASP A 11 -9.81 -4.06 1.51
N ASN A 12 -8.78 -4.05 2.37
CA ASN A 12 -8.17 -5.26 2.94
C ASN A 12 -8.35 -5.37 4.47
N ASP A 13 -9.25 -4.60 5.08
CA ASP A 13 -9.43 -4.52 6.54
C ASP A 13 -8.11 -4.27 7.28
N ILE A 14 -7.25 -3.43 6.71
CA ILE A 14 -5.98 -3.02 7.31
C ILE A 14 -6.17 -1.60 7.84
N VAL A 15 -5.87 -1.39 9.11
CA VAL A 15 -5.85 -0.07 9.73
C VAL A 15 -4.42 0.48 9.66
N ILE A 16 -4.26 1.68 9.11
CA ILE A 16 -2.98 2.39 9.10
C ILE A 16 -2.94 3.32 10.31
N GLU A 17 -2.17 2.94 11.33
CA GLU A 17 -1.98 3.74 12.56
C GLU A 17 -1.06 4.93 12.33
N LYS A 18 0.00 4.73 11.53
CA LYS A 18 0.96 5.77 11.14
C LYS A 18 1.46 5.52 9.73
N MET A 19 1.66 6.60 8.96
CA MET A 19 2.24 6.54 7.62
C MET A 19 3.12 7.76 7.36
N GLU A 20 4.39 7.49 7.08
CA GLU A 20 5.39 8.49 6.68
C GLU A 20 5.95 8.11 5.31
N VAL A 21 5.93 9.07 4.39
CA VAL A 21 6.40 8.89 3.01
C VAL A 21 7.70 9.65 2.87
N MET A 22 8.79 8.93 2.64
CA MET A 22 10.10 9.46 2.29
C MET A 22 10.27 9.43 0.77
N PRO A 23 11.27 10.15 0.21
CA PRO A 23 11.50 10.17 -1.24
C PRO A 23 11.81 8.80 -1.85
N ASP A 24 12.44 7.90 -1.10
CA ASP A 24 12.95 6.59 -1.54
C ASP A 24 12.17 5.40 -0.94
N HIS A 25 11.53 5.58 0.22
CA HIS A 25 10.78 4.52 0.89
C HIS A 25 9.57 5.06 1.69
N ILE A 26 8.74 4.15 2.19
CA ILE A 26 7.56 4.48 2.99
C ILE A 26 7.62 3.68 4.29
N HIS A 27 7.46 4.36 5.42
CA HIS A 27 7.27 3.73 6.72
C HIS A 27 5.78 3.72 7.07
N MET A 28 5.28 2.54 7.46
CA MET A 28 3.89 2.36 7.86
C MET A 28 3.82 1.50 9.12
N LEU A 29 3.01 1.94 10.07
CA LEU A 29 2.55 1.13 11.19
C LEU A 29 1.11 0.71 10.88
N ILE A 30 0.88 -0.60 10.79
CA ILE A 30 -0.42 -1.15 10.41
C ILE A 30 -0.92 -2.15 11.45
N SER A 31 -2.24 -2.25 11.55
CA SER A 31 -2.96 -3.26 12.32
C SER A 31 -3.90 -4.00 11.37
N PHE A 32 -4.01 -5.33 11.53
CA PHE A 32 -4.87 -6.17 10.71
C PHE A 32 -5.35 -7.39 11.51
N PRO A 33 -6.45 -8.04 11.11
CA PRO A 33 -6.99 -9.19 11.82
C PRO A 33 -5.96 -10.31 11.98
N PRO A 34 -5.86 -10.97 13.15
CA PRO A 34 -4.88 -12.03 13.40
C PRO A 34 -5.13 -13.29 12.53
N SER A 35 -6.32 -13.42 11.95
CA SER A 35 -6.65 -14.46 10.98
C SER A 35 -6.00 -14.25 9.61
N LYS A 36 -5.54 -13.04 9.28
CA LYS A 36 -4.84 -12.75 8.02
C LYS A 36 -3.33 -12.95 8.20
N ALA A 37 -2.72 -13.66 7.26
CA ALA A 37 -1.27 -13.82 7.26
C ALA A 37 -0.57 -12.46 6.99
N PRO A 38 0.48 -12.09 7.76
CA PRO A 38 1.19 -10.82 7.58
C PRO A 38 1.72 -10.61 6.15
N ALA A 39 2.22 -11.68 5.52
CA ALA A 39 2.70 -11.64 4.15
C ALA A 39 1.58 -11.27 3.14
N SER A 40 0.34 -11.68 3.41
CA SER A 40 -0.81 -11.34 2.56
C SER A 40 -1.15 -9.85 2.64
N ALA A 41 -1.17 -9.29 3.86
CA ALA A 41 -1.39 -7.86 4.09
C ALA A 41 -0.32 -7.01 3.38
N ILE A 42 0.95 -7.40 3.49
CA ILE A 42 2.06 -6.71 2.80
C ILE A 42 1.92 -6.84 1.27
N LYS A 43 1.56 -8.02 0.77
CA LYS A 43 1.38 -8.26 -0.67
C LYS A 43 0.25 -7.41 -1.24
N ALA A 44 -0.88 -7.31 -0.53
CA ALA A 44 -1.99 -6.44 -0.91
C ALA A 44 -1.52 -4.98 -0.97
N LEU A 45 -0.92 -4.47 0.12
CA LEU A 45 -0.45 -3.09 0.19
C LEU A 45 0.57 -2.76 -0.89
N LYS A 46 1.63 -3.55 -1.08
CA LYS A 46 2.68 -3.26 -2.08
C LYS A 46 2.19 -3.50 -3.50
N GLY A 47 1.62 -4.67 -3.77
CA GLY A 47 1.27 -5.09 -5.13
C GLY A 47 0.13 -4.25 -5.72
N ARG A 48 -0.97 -4.09 -4.95
CA ARG A 48 -2.14 -3.35 -5.43
C ARG A 48 -1.84 -1.86 -5.56
N SER A 49 -1.13 -1.26 -4.60
CA SER A 49 -0.79 0.15 -4.69
C SER A 49 0.17 0.44 -5.85
N ALA A 50 1.19 -0.41 -6.08
CA ALA A 50 2.08 -0.28 -7.22
C ALA A 50 1.33 -0.41 -8.56
N TYR A 51 0.39 -1.35 -8.65
CA TYR A 51 -0.45 -1.49 -9.85
C TYR A 51 -1.25 -0.22 -10.12
N ILE A 52 -1.99 0.30 -9.13
CA ILE A 52 -2.80 1.53 -9.29
C ILE A 52 -1.90 2.72 -9.62
N PHE A 53 -0.75 2.83 -8.96
CA PHE A 53 0.22 3.89 -9.20
C PHE A 53 0.72 3.88 -10.65
N LEU A 54 1.12 2.73 -11.17
CA LEU A 54 1.61 2.59 -12.56
C LEU A 54 0.50 2.75 -13.62
N GLN A 55 -0.76 2.50 -13.26
CA GLN A 55 -1.90 2.82 -14.15
C GLN A 55 -2.11 4.33 -14.25
N ASN A 56 -1.96 5.05 -13.12
CA ASN A 56 -2.12 6.50 -13.07
C ASN A 56 -0.90 7.25 -13.63
N HIS A 57 0.27 6.60 -13.65
CA HIS A 57 1.54 7.14 -14.14
C HIS A 57 2.14 6.27 -15.26
N PRO A 58 1.49 6.20 -16.44
CA PRO A 58 1.98 5.41 -17.56
C PRO A 58 3.39 5.80 -18.02
N GLU A 59 3.82 7.04 -17.79
CA GLU A 59 5.16 7.56 -18.08
C GLU A 59 6.27 6.81 -17.31
N ILE A 60 5.97 6.29 -16.12
CA ILE A 60 6.92 5.53 -15.29
C ILE A 60 7.02 4.07 -15.77
N ARG A 61 5.98 3.56 -16.45
CA ARG A 61 5.93 2.16 -16.90
C ARG A 61 6.77 1.90 -18.16
N CYS A 62 7.09 2.95 -18.91
CA CYS A 62 7.79 2.85 -20.20
C CYS A 62 9.28 3.25 -20.13
N SER A 63 9.86 3.45 -18.94
CA SER A 63 11.30 3.70 -18.75
C SER A 63 12.10 2.41 -18.62
#